data_AF-A0A8T3R6Z0-F1
#
_entry.id   AF-A0A8T3R6Z0-F1
#
_cell.length_a   1.000
_cell.length_b   1.000
_cell.length_c   1.000
_cell.angle_alpha   90.00
_cell.angle_beta   90.00
_cell.angle_gamma   90.00
#
_symmetry.space_group_name_H-M   'P 1'
#
loop_
_entity.id
_entity.type
_entity.pdbx_description
1 polymer ?
#
loop_
_entity_poly.entity_id
_entity_poly.type
_entity_poly.pdbx_seq_one_letter_code
_entity_poly.pdbx_strand_id
1 'polypeptide(L)'
;MSVLSRVPFHPSLFAAYAVLFLYAANLSEVLLVDLIDPLGRALVVSGAVTLLAMIPFRGARRGAIVATAAIVAFSFFGHLAPELARLALDERAQLVFWGLVVAAAAVGALLARGSLATITLGLNTVAVVLVAMTLVTIVPYEAGRAGRVAAAPAPTEAPVAEATELPERDIYYLVFDRYGSDWSLEHRFGVDSDLPEWLASQGFQVVPGARANYRATDFSLASTLNVRFLDELTETVGRESDDRTPARQLIDRHAVGTFLRANGYQYFHLGSWYGPTASSPIADDVVTLGVDTEFD
;
A
#
# COMPACT_ATOMS: atom_id res chain seq x y z
N MET A 1 22.58 -2.98 -35.16
CA MET A 1 22.74 -2.58 -33.74
C MET A 1 21.37 -2.56 -33.08
N SER A 2 21.18 -3.28 -31.98
CA SER A 2 19.88 -3.35 -31.27
C SER A 2 19.52 -2.00 -30.64
N VAL A 3 18.21 -1.71 -30.49
CA VAL A 3 17.69 -0.50 -29.82
C VAL A 3 18.26 -0.37 -28.40
N LEU A 4 18.40 -1.50 -27.69
CA LEU A 4 18.99 -1.59 -26.35
C LEU A 4 20.46 -1.15 -26.27
N SER A 5 21.21 -1.14 -27.38
CA SER A 5 22.59 -0.62 -27.40
C SER A 5 22.68 0.88 -27.72
N ARG A 6 21.58 1.47 -28.20
CA ARG A 6 21.51 2.86 -28.65
C ARG A 6 20.93 3.78 -27.59
N VAL A 7 19.83 3.36 -26.97
CA VAL A 7 19.08 4.18 -26.01
C VAL A 7 19.32 3.66 -24.59
N PRO A 8 19.79 4.49 -23.65
CA PRO A 8 20.03 4.07 -22.28
C PRO A 8 18.74 4.11 -21.44
N PHE A 9 17.94 3.04 -21.52
CA PHE A 9 16.70 2.89 -20.74
C PHE A 9 16.95 2.52 -19.27
N HIS A 10 18.15 2.06 -18.95
CA HIS A 10 18.51 1.54 -17.63
C HIS A 10 18.18 2.48 -16.46
N PRO A 11 18.30 3.82 -16.52
CA PRO A 11 17.90 4.67 -15.38
C PRO A 11 16.42 4.51 -15.05
N SER A 12 15.55 4.58 -16.06
CA SER A 12 14.11 4.42 -15.90
C SER A 12 13.70 3.00 -15.57
N LEU A 13 14.36 1.99 -16.13
CA LEU A 13 14.08 0.59 -15.82
C LEU A 13 14.48 0.22 -14.38
N PHE A 14 15.59 0.74 -13.85
CA PHE A 14 15.95 0.55 -12.43
C PHE A 14 14.99 1.29 -11.49
N ALA A 15 14.55 2.49 -11.86
CA ALA A 15 13.52 3.21 -11.10
C ALA A 15 12.19 2.45 -11.09
N ALA A 16 11.75 1.95 -12.25
CA ALA A 16 10.56 1.11 -12.36
C ALA A 16 10.70 -0.19 -11.57
N TYR A 17 11.84 -0.86 -11.67
CA TYR A 17 12.13 -2.06 -10.90
C TYR A 17 11.97 -1.84 -9.40
N ALA A 18 12.51 -0.74 -8.85
CA ALA A 18 12.42 -0.47 -7.41
C ALA A 18 10.96 -0.39 -6.92
N VAL A 19 10.09 0.29 -7.69
CA VAL A 19 8.67 0.40 -7.36
C VAL A 19 7.94 -0.95 -7.57
N LEU A 20 8.18 -1.61 -8.70
CA LEU A 20 7.58 -2.91 -9.00
C LEU A 20 8.00 -4.00 -8.01
N PHE A 21 9.24 -3.97 -7.53
CA PHE A 21 9.74 -4.90 -6.52
C PHE A 21 8.99 -4.70 -5.20
N LEU A 22 8.83 -3.45 -4.75
CA LEU A 22 8.08 -3.14 -3.54
C LEU A 22 6.61 -3.57 -3.68
N TYR A 23 6.00 -3.33 -4.84
CA TYR A 23 4.64 -3.79 -5.14
C TYR A 23 4.54 -5.31 -5.10
N ALA A 24 5.46 -6.03 -5.76
CA ALA A 24 5.52 -7.48 -5.77
C ALA A 24 5.66 -8.09 -4.36
N ALA A 25 6.38 -7.40 -3.46
CA ALA A 25 6.55 -7.83 -2.07
C ALA A 25 5.31 -7.57 -1.18
N ASN A 26 4.35 -6.76 -1.64
CA ASN A 26 3.17 -6.35 -0.87
C ASN A 26 1.86 -6.61 -1.62
N LEU A 27 1.84 -7.59 -2.51
CA LEU A 27 0.68 -7.90 -3.36
C LEU A 27 -0.59 -8.19 -2.56
N SER A 28 -0.50 -8.71 -1.34
CA SER A 28 -1.65 -8.93 -0.45
C SER A 28 -2.22 -7.66 0.18
N GLU A 29 -1.41 -6.61 0.27
CA GLU A 29 -1.71 -5.41 1.05
C GLU A 29 -2.14 -4.23 0.17
N VAL A 30 -1.61 -4.11 -1.04
CA VAL A 30 -1.89 -2.98 -1.95
C VAL A 30 -2.58 -3.40 -3.25
N LEU A 31 -3.30 -2.46 -3.86
CA LEU A 31 -4.00 -2.64 -5.12
C LEU A 31 -3.17 -2.14 -6.31
N LEU A 32 -3.48 -2.62 -7.52
CA LEU A 32 -2.79 -2.20 -8.74
C LEU A 32 -2.91 -0.69 -8.99
N VAL A 33 -4.00 -0.06 -8.54
CA VAL A 33 -4.17 1.39 -8.64
C VAL A 33 -3.13 2.15 -7.80
N ASP A 34 -2.70 1.60 -6.67
CA ASP A 34 -1.71 2.19 -5.77
C ASP A 34 -0.29 2.18 -6.37
N LEU A 35 -0.06 1.38 -7.42
CA LEU A 35 1.21 1.33 -8.15
C LEU A 35 1.39 2.52 -9.11
N ILE A 36 0.30 3.06 -9.65
CA ILE A 36 0.34 4.03 -10.77
C ILE A 36 1.11 5.29 -10.38
N ASP A 37 0.75 5.88 -9.24
CA ASP A 37 1.31 7.14 -8.75
C ASP A 37 2.81 7.03 -8.41
N PRO A 38 3.25 6.07 -7.58
CA PRO A 38 4.67 5.89 -7.27
C PRO A 38 5.50 5.55 -8.51
N LEU A 39 4.99 4.71 -9.42
CA LEU A 39 5.69 4.33 -10.64
C LEU A 39 5.85 5.55 -11.56
N GLY A 40 4.79 6.34 -11.76
CA GLY A 40 4.83 7.57 -12.55
C GLY A 40 5.85 8.57 -12.00
N ARG A 41 5.84 8.82 -10.69
CA ARG A 41 6.80 9.72 -10.04
C ARG A 41 8.24 9.20 -10.16
N ALA A 42 8.47 7.91 -9.95
CA ALA A 42 9.80 7.30 -10.10
C ALA A 42 10.33 7.45 -11.54
N LEU A 43 9.48 7.24 -12.55
CA LEU A 43 9.85 7.42 -13.95
C LEU A 43 10.18 8.89 -14.27
N VAL A 44 9.36 9.84 -13.81
CA VAL A 44 9.60 11.29 -13.99
C VAL A 44 10.92 11.72 -13.33
N VAL A 45 11.14 11.33 -12.07
CA VAL A 45 12.37 11.65 -11.33
C VAL A 45 13.58 11.00 -12.02
N SER A 46 13.48 9.74 -12.46
CA SER A 46 14.57 9.08 -13.19
C SER A 46 14.93 9.81 -14.49
N GLY A 47 13.93 10.32 -15.22
CA GLY A 47 14.12 11.13 -16.41
C GLY A 47 14.84 12.44 -16.10
N ALA A 48 14.37 13.17 -15.09
CA ALA A 48 14.99 14.43 -14.65
C ALA A 48 16.45 14.23 -14.20
N VAL A 49 16.73 13.24 -13.36
CA VAL A 49 18.09 12.89 -12.92
C VAL A 49 18.98 12.53 -14.11
N THR A 50 18.44 11.78 -15.08
CA THR A 50 19.17 11.42 -16.30
C THR A 50 19.52 12.66 -17.12
N LEU A 51 18.55 13.54 -17.39
CA LEU A 51 18.76 14.78 -18.14
C LEU A 51 19.78 15.70 -17.46
N LEU A 52 19.68 15.88 -16.15
CA LEU A 52 20.63 16.67 -15.36
C LEU A 52 22.05 16.08 -15.45
N ALA A 53 22.18 14.76 -15.36
CA ALA A 53 23.47 14.10 -15.53
C ALA A 53 24.02 14.23 -16.96
N MET A 54 23.19 14.36 -18.02
CA MET A 54 23.71 14.53 -19.38
C MET A 54 24.55 15.82 -19.55
N ILE A 55 24.27 16.86 -18.76
CA ILE A 55 24.89 18.19 -18.88
C ILE A 55 26.41 18.14 -18.61
N PRO A 56 26.90 17.75 -17.42
CA PRO A 56 28.34 17.74 -17.13
C PRO A 56 29.11 16.71 -17.96
N PHE A 57 28.47 15.58 -18.29
CA PHE A 57 29.12 14.50 -19.03
C PHE A 57 29.01 14.62 -20.57
N ARG A 58 28.30 15.66 -21.07
CA ARG A 58 28.11 16.00 -22.49
C ARG A 58 27.71 14.80 -23.36
N GLY A 59 26.84 13.92 -22.85
CA GLY A 59 26.42 12.75 -23.62
C GLY A 59 25.42 11.85 -22.89
N ALA A 60 24.42 11.39 -23.63
CA ALA A 60 23.31 10.60 -23.09
C ALA A 60 23.74 9.33 -22.37
N ARG A 61 24.63 8.52 -22.96
CA ARG A 61 25.11 7.27 -22.34
C ARG A 61 25.89 7.52 -21.05
N ARG A 62 26.76 8.53 -21.03
CA ARG A 62 27.57 8.87 -19.86
C ARG A 62 26.68 9.37 -18.73
N GLY A 63 25.80 10.33 -19.02
CA GLY A 63 24.83 10.84 -18.05
C GLY A 63 23.95 9.73 -17.50
N ALA A 64 23.44 8.84 -18.34
CA ALA A 64 22.61 7.71 -17.91
C ALA A 64 23.34 6.72 -16.99
N ILE A 65 24.63 6.44 -17.22
CA ILE A 65 25.39 5.54 -16.33
C ILE A 65 25.46 6.12 -14.92
N VAL A 66 25.74 7.43 -14.81
CA VAL A 66 25.78 8.13 -13.52
C VAL A 66 24.40 8.23 -12.89
N ALA A 67 23.38 8.53 -13.68
CA ALA A 67 22.00 8.56 -13.21
C ALA A 67 21.54 7.20 -12.68
N THR A 68 21.87 6.10 -13.36
CA THR A 68 21.59 4.75 -12.84
C THR A 68 22.30 4.46 -11.54
N ALA A 69 23.58 4.83 -11.39
CA ALA A 69 24.27 4.66 -10.12
C ALA A 69 23.58 5.44 -8.98
N ALA A 70 23.16 6.67 -9.25
CA ALA A 70 22.44 7.50 -8.28
C ALA A 70 21.06 6.93 -7.91
N ILE A 71 20.28 6.48 -8.91
CA ILE A 71 18.97 5.85 -8.71
C ILE A 71 19.10 4.55 -7.92
N VAL A 72 20.07 3.70 -8.27
CA VAL A 72 20.33 2.45 -7.53
C VAL A 72 20.75 2.75 -6.10
N ALA A 73 21.67 3.71 -5.89
CA ALA A 73 22.10 4.10 -4.55
C ALA A 73 20.93 4.58 -3.68
N PHE A 74 20.05 5.42 -4.22
CA PHE A 74 18.87 5.90 -3.51
C PHE A 74 17.88 4.76 -3.21
N SER A 75 17.46 4.02 -4.24
CA SER A 75 16.38 3.03 -4.12
C SER A 75 16.78 1.78 -3.33
N PHE A 76 18.06 1.41 -3.32
CA PHE A 76 18.55 0.20 -2.64
C PHE A 76 19.25 0.48 -1.31
N PHE A 77 19.32 1.75 -0.87
CA PHE A 77 19.95 2.11 0.40
C PHE A 77 19.38 1.28 1.56
N GLY A 78 18.07 1.33 1.77
CA GLY A 78 17.40 0.61 2.85
C GLY A 78 17.43 -0.92 2.71
N HIS A 79 17.57 -1.43 1.49
CA HIS A 79 17.66 -2.88 1.23
C HIS A 79 19.03 -3.45 1.61
N LEU A 80 20.11 -2.71 1.30
CA LEU A 80 21.47 -3.15 1.65
C LEU A 80 21.89 -2.72 3.06
N ALA A 81 21.23 -1.73 3.66
CA ALA A 81 21.60 -1.22 4.98
C ALA A 81 21.71 -2.29 6.08
N PRO A 82 20.79 -3.27 6.20
CA PRO A 82 20.93 -4.35 7.19
C PRO A 82 22.15 -5.23 6.93
N GLU A 83 22.46 -5.54 5.67
CA GLU A 83 23.60 -6.40 5.30
C GLU A 83 24.93 -5.66 5.49
N LEU A 84 24.99 -4.37 5.18
CA LEU A 84 26.17 -3.52 5.45
C LEU A 84 26.37 -3.31 6.96
N ALA A 85 25.29 -3.17 7.74
CA ALA A 85 25.36 -3.09 9.19
C ALA A 85 25.95 -4.37 9.82
N ARG A 86 25.69 -5.55 9.25
CA ARG A 86 26.34 -6.82 9.66
C ARG A 86 27.85 -6.82 9.44
N LEU A 87 28.36 -5.98 8.53
CA LEU A 87 29.79 -5.74 8.33
C LEU A 87 30.34 -4.61 9.21
N ALA A 88 29.60 -4.19 10.24
CA ALA A 88 29.91 -3.08 11.13
C ALA A 88 30.06 -1.72 10.41
N LEU A 89 29.41 -1.56 9.25
CA LEU A 89 29.30 -0.26 8.59
C LEU A 89 28.12 0.51 9.15
N ASP A 90 28.42 1.56 9.93
CA ASP A 90 27.42 2.50 10.40
C ASP A 90 26.78 3.30 9.25
N GLU A 91 25.71 4.04 9.55
CA GLU A 91 24.96 4.79 8.54
C GLU A 91 25.84 5.77 7.75
N ARG A 92 26.82 6.41 8.41
CA ARG A 92 27.77 7.33 7.77
C ARG A 92 28.67 6.59 6.77
N ALA A 93 29.20 5.44 7.16
CA ALA A 93 30.00 4.59 6.29
C ALA A 93 29.20 4.07 5.09
N GLN A 94 27.91 3.77 5.28
CA GLN A 94 27.01 3.37 4.20
C GLN A 94 26.75 4.51 3.20
N LEU A 95 26.55 5.75 3.68
CA LEU A 95 26.46 6.94 2.82
C LEU A 95 27.75 7.16 2.03
N VAL A 96 28.91 7.00 2.66
CA VAL A 96 30.22 7.09 1.98
C VAL A 96 30.35 6.00 0.93
N PHE A 97 29.98 4.75 1.24
CA PHE A 97 30.01 3.63 0.30
C PHE A 97 29.19 3.93 -0.96
N TRP A 98 27.95 4.38 -0.81
CA TRP A 98 27.11 4.74 -1.95
C TRP A 98 27.63 5.98 -2.70
N GLY A 99 28.15 6.97 -1.98
CA GLY A 99 28.84 8.11 -2.59
C GLY A 99 30.03 7.68 -3.46
N LEU A 100 30.82 6.71 -2.99
CA LEU A 100 31.94 6.13 -3.75
C LEU A 100 31.46 5.36 -4.99
N VAL A 101 30.34 4.63 -4.90
CA VAL A 101 29.73 3.95 -6.06
C VAL A 101 29.33 4.96 -7.14
N VAL A 102 28.67 6.05 -6.76
CA VAL A 102 28.27 7.12 -7.69
C VAL A 102 29.50 7.84 -8.26
N ALA A 103 30.50 8.13 -7.43
CA ALA A 103 31.75 8.75 -7.86
C ALA A 103 32.53 7.84 -8.83
N ALA A 104 32.61 6.55 -8.57
CA ALA A 104 33.24 5.58 -9.46
C ALA A 104 32.52 5.51 -10.81
N ALA A 105 31.18 5.54 -10.83
CA ALA A 105 30.40 5.61 -12.06
C ALA A 105 30.67 6.92 -12.83
N ALA A 106 30.75 8.05 -12.15
CA ALA A 106 31.08 9.36 -12.75
C ALA A 106 32.48 9.38 -13.36
N VAL A 107 33.49 8.92 -12.62
CA VAL A 107 34.87 8.83 -13.11
C VAL A 107 34.95 7.86 -14.29
N GLY A 108 34.34 6.67 -14.19
CA GLY A 108 34.28 5.70 -15.28
C GLY A 108 33.61 6.27 -16.53
N ALA A 109 32.51 7.01 -16.39
CA ALA A 109 31.82 7.66 -17.50
C ALA A 109 32.69 8.72 -18.20
N LEU A 110 33.50 9.50 -17.46
CA LEU A 110 34.44 10.48 -18.02
C LEU A 110 35.61 9.82 -18.76
N LEU A 111 36.17 8.77 -18.17
CA LEU A 111 37.37 8.10 -18.71
C LEU A 111 37.05 7.14 -19.87
N ALA A 112 35.80 6.72 -20.03
CA ALA A 112 35.40 5.79 -21.08
C ALA A 112 35.53 6.40 -22.50
N ARG A 113 36.36 5.75 -23.35
CA ARG A 113 36.63 6.17 -24.73
C ARG A 113 35.92 5.34 -25.83
N GLY A 114 35.31 4.19 -25.51
CA GLY A 114 34.69 3.33 -26.54
C GLY A 114 33.72 2.22 -26.08
N SER A 115 33.67 1.90 -24.79
CA SER A 115 32.85 0.79 -24.24
C SER A 115 31.42 1.18 -23.83
N LEU A 116 31.04 2.45 -23.99
CA LEU A 116 29.76 2.96 -23.47
C LEU A 116 28.53 2.24 -24.03
N ALA A 117 28.55 1.86 -25.31
CA ALA A 117 27.44 1.12 -25.92
C ALA A 117 27.28 -0.28 -25.30
N THR A 118 28.39 -0.96 -25.00
CA THR A 118 28.41 -2.28 -24.35
C THR A 118 27.95 -2.19 -22.90
N ILE A 119 28.40 -1.17 -22.16
CA ILE A 119 27.96 -0.92 -20.78
C ILE A 119 26.45 -0.62 -20.76
N THR A 120 25.98 0.28 -21.63
CA THR A 120 24.56 0.59 -21.78
C THR A 120 23.75 -0.67 -22.11
N LEU A 121 24.23 -1.51 -23.04
CA LEU A 121 23.58 -2.77 -23.36
C LEU A 121 23.50 -3.68 -22.14
N GLY A 122 24.61 -3.87 -21.41
CA GLY A 122 24.65 -4.70 -20.20
C GLY A 122 23.68 -4.21 -19.12
N LEU A 123 23.69 -2.91 -18.81
CA LEU A 123 22.79 -2.30 -17.82
C LEU A 123 21.32 -2.40 -18.25
N ASN A 124 21.02 -2.17 -19.53
CA ASN A 124 19.66 -2.36 -20.05
C ASN A 124 19.22 -3.81 -19.91
N THR A 125 20.07 -4.78 -20.28
CA THR A 125 19.76 -6.21 -20.15
C THR A 125 19.48 -6.58 -18.70
N VAL A 126 20.33 -6.18 -17.75
CA VAL A 126 20.12 -6.44 -16.33
C VAL A 126 18.80 -5.83 -15.85
N ALA A 127 18.55 -4.55 -16.18
CA ALA A 127 17.34 -3.88 -15.73
C ALA A 127 16.06 -4.51 -16.33
N VAL A 128 16.09 -4.93 -17.60
CA VAL A 128 14.99 -5.68 -18.23
C VAL A 128 14.75 -7.00 -17.53
N VAL A 129 15.81 -7.77 -17.23
CA VAL A 129 15.67 -9.04 -16.51
C VAL A 129 15.06 -8.83 -15.13
N LEU A 130 15.52 -7.83 -14.38
CA LEU A 130 15.00 -7.49 -13.06
C LEU A 130 13.51 -7.11 -13.11
N VAL A 131 13.10 -6.26 -14.06
CA VAL A 131 11.69 -5.93 -14.27
C VAL A 131 10.88 -7.16 -14.68
N ALA A 132 11.41 -8.00 -15.56
CA ALA A 132 10.73 -9.24 -15.96
C ALA A 132 10.52 -10.18 -14.76
N MET A 133 11.50 -10.29 -13.86
CA MET A 133 11.38 -11.10 -12.65
C MET A 133 10.25 -10.62 -11.74
N THR A 134 10.08 -9.31 -11.54
CA THR A 134 8.96 -8.80 -10.73
C THR A 134 7.61 -9.03 -11.42
N LEU A 135 7.54 -8.86 -12.74
CA LEU A 135 6.32 -9.11 -13.51
C LEU A 135 5.86 -10.57 -13.48
N VAL A 136 6.79 -11.54 -13.41
CA VAL A 136 6.45 -12.96 -13.25
C VAL A 136 5.69 -13.24 -11.95
N THR A 137 5.91 -12.44 -10.89
CA THR A 137 5.14 -12.53 -9.64
C THR A 137 3.85 -11.71 -9.72
N ILE A 138 3.92 -10.48 -10.23
CA ILE A 138 2.79 -9.54 -10.23
C ILE A 138 1.65 -10.01 -11.14
N VAL A 139 1.96 -10.36 -12.38
CA VAL A 139 0.92 -10.61 -13.40
C VAL A 139 0.01 -11.79 -13.02
N PRO A 140 0.52 -12.96 -12.60
CA PRO A 140 -0.35 -14.05 -12.19
C PRO A 140 -1.17 -13.73 -10.93
N TYR A 141 -0.60 -12.98 -9.98
CA TYR A 141 -1.30 -12.60 -8.76
C TYR A 141 -2.50 -11.69 -9.07
N GLU A 142 -2.30 -10.65 -9.87
CA GLU A 142 -3.39 -9.73 -10.26
C GLU A 142 -4.45 -10.43 -11.12
N ALA A 143 -4.03 -11.31 -12.03
CA ALA A 143 -4.97 -12.12 -12.81
C ALA A 143 -5.83 -13.02 -11.90
N GLY A 144 -5.21 -13.62 -10.88
CA GLY A 144 -5.91 -14.43 -9.86
C GLY A 144 -6.83 -13.60 -8.97
N ARG A 145 -6.42 -12.39 -8.58
CA ARG A 145 -7.21 -11.47 -7.75
C ARG A 145 -8.58 -11.18 -8.36
N ALA A 146 -8.65 -10.88 -9.67
CA ALA A 146 -9.93 -10.62 -10.33
C ALA A 146 -10.89 -11.84 -10.22
N GLY A 147 -10.35 -13.05 -10.36
CA GLY A 147 -11.10 -14.29 -10.15
C GLY A 147 -11.57 -14.47 -8.71
N ARG A 148 -10.70 -14.22 -7.72
CA ARG A 148 -11.03 -14.30 -6.28
C ARG A 148 -12.13 -13.31 -5.91
N VAL A 149 -12.04 -12.08 -6.39
CA VAL A 149 -13.08 -11.05 -6.22
C VAL A 149 -14.41 -11.47 -6.84
N ALA A 150 -14.40 -12.01 -8.06
CA ALA A 150 -15.63 -12.45 -8.73
C ALA A 150 -16.27 -13.68 -8.08
N ALA A 151 -15.45 -14.56 -7.48
CA ALA A 151 -15.90 -15.76 -6.79
C ALA A 151 -16.31 -15.50 -5.33
N ALA A 152 -15.90 -14.37 -4.75
CA ALA A 152 -16.24 -14.03 -3.38
C ALA A 152 -17.76 -13.86 -3.22
N PRO A 153 -18.34 -14.31 -2.10
CA PRO A 153 -19.76 -14.13 -1.84
C PRO A 153 -20.07 -12.63 -1.85
N ALA A 154 -21.10 -12.26 -2.62
CA ALA A 154 -21.61 -10.90 -2.63
C ALA A 154 -21.96 -10.47 -1.19
N PRO A 155 -21.97 -9.16 -0.90
CA PRO A 155 -22.62 -8.66 0.29
C PRO A 155 -24.02 -9.25 0.39
N THR A 156 -24.40 -9.69 1.58
CA THR A 156 -25.76 -10.19 1.82
C THR A 156 -26.74 -9.10 1.39
N GLU A 157 -27.65 -9.41 0.46
CA GLU A 157 -28.79 -8.53 0.18
C GLU A 157 -29.49 -8.32 1.52
N ALA A 158 -29.38 -7.11 2.07
CA ALA A 158 -29.99 -6.81 3.34
C ALA A 158 -31.48 -7.16 3.24
N PRO A 159 -32.05 -7.89 4.21
CA PRO A 159 -33.49 -8.10 4.21
C PRO A 159 -34.14 -6.73 4.14
N VAL A 160 -34.97 -6.54 3.12
CA VAL A 160 -35.77 -5.33 2.92
C VAL A 160 -36.85 -5.33 3.99
N ALA A 161 -36.48 -5.07 5.24
CA ALA A 161 -37.43 -4.53 6.18
C ALA A 161 -37.68 -3.10 5.70
N GLU A 162 -38.92 -2.80 5.30
CA GLU A 162 -39.33 -1.42 5.07
C GLU A 162 -39.69 -0.81 6.42
N ALA A 163 -39.01 0.28 6.77
CA ALA A 163 -39.33 1.05 7.96
C ALA A 163 -40.80 1.49 7.89
N THR A 164 -41.59 1.06 8.86
CA THR A 164 -42.99 1.51 9.00
C THR A 164 -43.08 2.94 9.54
N GLU A 165 -42.02 3.42 10.18
CA GLU A 165 -41.87 4.78 10.69
C GLU A 165 -40.46 5.29 10.40
N LEU A 166 -40.33 6.59 10.16
CA LEU A 166 -39.02 7.19 9.94
C LEU A 166 -38.16 7.12 11.22
N PRO A 167 -36.83 7.05 11.09
CA PRO A 167 -35.96 6.95 12.25
C PRO A 167 -36.02 8.19 13.14
N GLU A 168 -36.16 7.99 14.46
CA GLU A 168 -36.17 9.08 15.46
C GLU A 168 -34.85 9.26 16.21
N ARG A 169 -33.84 8.40 15.96
CA ARG A 169 -32.56 8.44 16.66
C ARG A 169 -31.41 8.30 15.69
N ASP A 170 -30.33 9.01 15.95
CA ASP A 170 -29.07 8.84 15.24
C ASP A 170 -28.30 7.60 15.73
N ILE A 171 -27.49 7.02 14.84
CA ILE A 171 -26.63 5.88 15.15
C ILE A 171 -25.17 6.31 14.98
N TYR A 172 -24.41 6.25 16.06
CA TYR A 172 -22.96 6.48 16.04
C TYR A 172 -22.23 5.15 16.16
N TYR A 173 -21.50 4.78 15.11
CA TYR A 173 -20.66 3.59 15.08
C TYR A 173 -19.19 4.00 15.08
N LEU A 174 -18.55 3.87 16.24
CA LEU A 174 -17.16 4.29 16.46
C LEU A 174 -16.26 3.06 16.54
N VAL A 175 -15.17 3.07 15.77
CA VAL A 175 -14.16 2.01 15.79
C VAL A 175 -12.79 2.63 16.02
N PHE A 176 -12.15 2.23 17.13
CA PHE A 176 -10.81 2.68 17.49
C PHE A 176 -9.77 1.68 17.01
N ASP A 177 -8.97 2.05 16.00
CA ASP A 177 -7.98 1.13 15.42
C ASP A 177 -6.87 0.80 16.44
N ARG A 178 -6.60 -0.50 16.58
CA ARG A 178 -5.62 -1.08 17.52
C ARG A 178 -5.81 -0.69 18.99
N TYR A 179 -6.97 -0.18 19.37
CA TYR A 179 -7.29 0.07 20.78
C TYR A 179 -7.52 -1.27 21.51
N GLY A 180 -6.76 -1.49 22.58
CA GLY A 180 -6.81 -2.74 23.35
C GLY A 180 -8.03 -2.80 24.26
N SER A 181 -8.45 -4.02 24.63
CA SER A 181 -9.42 -4.18 25.72
C SER A 181 -8.80 -3.73 27.04
N ASP A 182 -9.63 -3.31 28.00
CA ASP A 182 -9.19 -2.88 29.33
C ASP A 182 -8.29 -3.93 30.00
N TRP A 183 -8.65 -5.20 29.86
CA TRP A 183 -7.81 -6.31 30.33
C TRP A 183 -6.41 -6.30 29.71
N SER A 184 -6.30 -6.09 28.40
CA SER A 184 -5.00 -6.06 27.72
C SER A 184 -4.21 -4.81 28.09
N LEU A 185 -4.86 -3.65 28.17
CA LEU A 185 -4.22 -2.38 28.55
C LEU A 185 -3.63 -2.50 29.96
N GLU A 186 -4.42 -2.98 30.92
CA GLU A 186 -3.98 -3.15 32.30
C GLU A 186 -2.89 -4.22 32.42
N HIS A 187 -3.14 -5.45 31.95
CA HIS A 187 -2.28 -6.59 32.27
C HIS A 187 -1.04 -6.71 31.38
N ARG A 188 -1.04 -6.10 30.19
CA ARG A 188 0.13 -6.15 29.28
C ARG A 188 0.92 -4.86 29.25
N PHE A 189 0.27 -3.73 29.54
CA PHE A 189 0.89 -2.42 29.39
C PHE A 189 0.84 -1.59 30.68
N GLY A 190 0.13 -2.02 31.73
CA GLY A 190 -0.02 -1.25 32.97
C GLY A 190 -0.77 0.07 32.76
N VAL A 191 -1.61 0.13 31.73
CA VAL A 191 -2.39 1.32 31.36
C VAL A 191 -3.82 1.14 31.83
N ASP A 192 -4.30 2.10 32.61
CA ASP A 192 -5.71 2.26 32.98
C ASP A 192 -6.37 3.18 31.95
N SER A 193 -7.57 2.84 31.48
CA SER A 193 -8.30 3.61 30.48
C SER A 193 -9.67 3.99 30.98
N ASP A 194 -9.99 5.27 30.89
CA ASP A 194 -11.26 5.88 31.30
C ASP A 194 -12.31 5.90 30.17
N LEU A 195 -11.95 5.42 28.97
CA LEU A 195 -12.83 5.44 27.81
C LEU A 195 -14.14 4.66 28.02
N PRO A 196 -14.14 3.43 28.61
CA PRO A 196 -15.38 2.70 28.86
C PRO A 196 -16.30 3.44 29.83
N GLU A 197 -15.78 3.97 30.94
CA GLU A 197 -16.55 4.75 31.92
C GLU A 197 -17.12 6.01 31.27
N TRP A 198 -16.30 6.69 30.45
CA TRP A 198 -16.73 7.87 29.72
C TRP A 198 -17.85 7.52 28.72
N LEU A 199 -17.71 6.47 27.91
CA LEU A 199 -18.74 6.01 26.97
C LEU A 199 -20.05 5.68 27.70
N ALA A 200 -19.96 4.98 28.83
CA ALA A 200 -21.13 4.68 29.66
C ALA A 200 -21.80 5.96 30.18
N SER A 201 -21.02 6.98 30.57
CA SER A 201 -21.55 8.28 31.00
C SER A 201 -22.27 9.04 29.88
N GLN A 202 -21.92 8.78 28.61
CA GLN A 202 -22.57 9.34 27.43
C GLN A 202 -23.80 8.52 26.98
N GLY A 203 -24.16 7.45 27.71
CA GLY A 203 -25.31 6.60 27.41
C GLY A 203 -25.02 5.42 26.48
N PHE A 204 -23.76 5.17 26.11
CA PHE A 204 -23.39 3.96 25.37
C PHE A 204 -23.41 2.74 26.30
N GLN A 205 -23.82 1.59 25.76
CA GLN A 205 -23.68 0.32 26.46
C GLN A 205 -22.24 -0.19 26.35
N VAL A 206 -21.60 -0.45 27.49
CA VAL A 206 -20.30 -1.10 27.56
C VAL A 206 -20.49 -2.58 27.85
N VAL A 207 -19.97 -3.44 26.97
CA VAL A 207 -20.08 -4.90 27.12
C VAL A 207 -18.73 -5.46 27.62
N PRO A 208 -18.64 -5.91 28.89
CA PRO A 208 -17.39 -6.43 29.42
C PRO A 208 -17.00 -7.72 28.69
N GLY A 209 -15.71 -7.83 28.35
CA GLY A 209 -15.16 -9.03 27.71
C GLY A 209 -15.59 -9.24 26.25
N ALA A 210 -16.13 -8.22 25.58
CA ALA A 210 -16.42 -8.25 24.15
C ALA A 210 -15.15 -8.58 23.33
N ARG A 211 -15.31 -9.33 22.25
CA ARG A 211 -14.22 -9.76 21.36
C ARG A 211 -14.61 -9.55 19.90
N ALA A 212 -13.63 -9.15 19.09
CA ALA A 212 -13.78 -9.19 17.64
C ALA A 212 -13.77 -10.64 17.14
N ASN A 213 -14.56 -10.91 16.09
CA ASN A 213 -14.59 -12.23 15.44
C ASN A 213 -13.28 -12.57 14.73
N TYR A 214 -12.58 -11.55 14.21
CA TYR A 214 -11.35 -11.69 13.45
C TYR A 214 -10.31 -10.65 13.89
N ARG A 215 -9.04 -11.03 13.86
CA ARG A 215 -7.95 -10.21 14.42
C ARG A 215 -7.53 -9.03 13.55
N ALA A 216 -7.73 -9.12 12.24
CA ALA A 216 -7.22 -8.12 11.30
C ALA A 216 -8.36 -7.18 10.89
N THR A 217 -8.05 -5.89 10.79
CA THR A 217 -9.02 -4.81 10.57
C THR A 217 -10.02 -5.12 9.46
N ASP A 218 -9.54 -5.51 8.26
CA ASP A 218 -10.44 -5.81 7.14
C ASP A 218 -11.46 -6.92 7.46
N PHE A 219 -11.02 -8.01 8.10
CA PHE A 219 -11.90 -9.13 8.43
C PHE A 219 -12.83 -8.81 9.61
N SER A 220 -12.34 -8.05 10.59
CA SER A 220 -13.16 -7.61 11.72
C SER A 220 -14.31 -6.74 11.23
N LEU A 221 -14.00 -5.72 10.42
CA LEU A 221 -14.99 -4.81 9.86
C LEU A 221 -15.92 -5.52 8.86
N ALA A 222 -15.38 -6.32 7.95
CA ALA A 222 -16.19 -7.08 7.00
C ALA A 222 -17.20 -7.98 7.72
N SER A 223 -16.79 -8.65 8.81
CA SER A 223 -17.70 -9.49 9.60
C SER A 223 -18.77 -8.67 10.32
N THR A 224 -18.37 -7.63 11.06
CA THR A 224 -19.30 -6.83 11.87
C THR A 224 -20.29 -6.06 11.00
N LEU A 225 -19.83 -5.40 9.94
CA LEU A 225 -20.66 -4.58 9.06
C LEU A 225 -21.59 -5.39 8.15
N ASN A 226 -21.36 -6.70 8.02
CA ASN A 226 -22.24 -7.63 7.31
C ASN A 226 -22.98 -8.58 8.25
N VAL A 227 -22.82 -8.44 9.57
CA VAL A 227 -23.49 -9.24 10.60
C VAL A 227 -23.36 -10.75 10.37
N ARG A 228 -22.19 -11.19 9.88
CA ARG A 228 -21.92 -12.60 9.56
C ARG A 228 -20.48 -12.99 9.80
N PHE A 229 -20.24 -14.29 9.97
CA PHE A 229 -18.91 -14.86 9.88
C PHE A 229 -18.43 -14.92 8.41
N LEU A 230 -17.12 -14.99 8.22
CA LEU A 230 -16.44 -15.00 6.91
C LEU A 230 -16.01 -16.42 6.49
N ASP A 231 -16.70 -17.46 6.97
CA ASP A 231 -16.40 -18.85 6.64
C ASP A 231 -16.52 -19.09 5.12
N GLU A 232 -17.60 -18.59 4.50
CA GLU A 232 -17.83 -18.65 3.04
C GLU A 232 -16.72 -17.94 2.25
N LEU A 233 -16.21 -16.81 2.76
CA LEU A 233 -15.10 -16.10 2.12
C LEU A 233 -13.83 -16.96 2.11
N THR A 234 -13.60 -17.69 3.21
CA THR A 234 -12.46 -18.59 3.33
C THR A 234 -12.57 -19.81 2.40
N GLU A 235 -13.79 -20.32 2.20
CA GLU A 235 -14.06 -21.44 1.28
C GLU A 235 -13.86 -21.05 -0.19
N THR A 236 -14.30 -19.83 -0.56
CA THR A 236 -14.25 -19.33 -1.95
C THR A 236 -12.87 -18.81 -2.35
N VAL A 237 -12.19 -18.08 -1.47
CA VAL A 237 -10.89 -17.44 -1.74
C VAL A 237 -9.71 -18.37 -1.44
N GLY A 238 -9.94 -19.39 -0.60
CA GLY A 238 -8.95 -20.37 -0.18
C GLY A 238 -8.29 -20.03 1.16
N ARG A 239 -8.11 -21.05 2.00
CA ARG A 239 -7.60 -20.92 3.39
C ARG A 239 -6.21 -20.29 3.50
N GLU A 240 -5.38 -20.48 2.47
CA GLU A 240 -3.99 -19.99 2.42
C GLU A 240 -3.87 -18.68 1.62
N SER A 241 -4.99 -18.10 1.17
CA SER A 241 -4.94 -16.85 0.42
C SER A 241 -4.66 -15.68 1.37
N ASP A 242 -3.67 -14.89 0.99
CA ASP A 242 -3.32 -13.63 1.64
C ASP A 242 -4.06 -12.42 1.02
N ASP A 243 -4.83 -12.62 -0.04
CA ASP A 243 -5.53 -11.55 -0.73
C ASP A 243 -6.69 -11.01 0.10
N ARG A 244 -6.53 -9.76 0.54
CA ARG A 244 -7.48 -9.05 1.40
C ARG A 244 -8.58 -8.35 0.60
N THR A 245 -8.47 -8.28 -0.73
CA THR A 245 -9.39 -7.54 -1.61
C THR A 245 -10.85 -7.97 -1.43
N PRO A 246 -11.18 -9.28 -1.34
CA PRO A 246 -12.56 -9.71 -1.13
C PRO A 246 -13.17 -9.21 0.19
N ALA A 247 -12.39 -9.20 1.27
CA ALA A 247 -12.85 -8.68 2.56
C ALA A 247 -13.05 -7.16 2.50
N ARG A 248 -12.16 -6.43 1.83
CA ARG A 248 -12.28 -4.97 1.64
C ARG A 248 -13.54 -4.60 0.86
N GLN A 249 -13.91 -5.39 -0.15
CA GLN A 249 -15.18 -5.18 -0.87
C GLN A 249 -16.42 -5.36 -0.01
N LEU A 250 -16.37 -6.28 0.96
CA LEU A 250 -17.44 -6.44 1.95
C LEU A 250 -17.54 -5.24 2.90
N ILE A 251 -16.46 -4.48 3.09
CA ILE A 251 -16.46 -3.21 3.84
C ILE A 251 -17.05 -2.11 2.96
N ASP A 252 -16.61 -1.98 1.72
CA ASP A 252 -17.07 -0.95 0.79
C ASP A 252 -18.59 -0.95 0.61
N ARG A 253 -19.18 -2.14 0.48
CA ARG A 253 -20.61 -2.34 0.22
C ARG A 253 -21.22 -3.23 1.29
N HIS A 254 -21.18 -2.77 2.53
CA HIS A 254 -21.62 -3.57 3.66
C HIS A 254 -23.14 -3.55 3.87
N ALA A 255 -23.67 -4.66 4.42
CA ALA A 255 -25.09 -4.85 4.62
C ALA A 255 -25.71 -3.82 5.58
N VAL A 256 -25.05 -3.49 6.69
CA VAL A 256 -25.59 -2.56 7.71
C VAL A 256 -25.86 -1.16 7.14
N GLY A 257 -24.91 -0.59 6.38
CA GLY A 257 -25.05 0.76 5.82
C GLY A 257 -26.11 0.80 4.73
N THR A 258 -26.13 -0.23 3.88
CA THR A 258 -27.16 -0.41 2.85
C THR A 258 -28.55 -0.54 3.47
N PHE A 259 -28.68 -1.33 4.53
CA PHE A 259 -29.92 -1.53 5.27
C PHE A 259 -30.44 -0.22 5.89
N LEU A 260 -29.59 0.51 6.61
CA LEU A 260 -29.97 1.76 7.27
C LEU A 260 -30.39 2.82 6.24
N ARG A 261 -29.67 2.96 5.13
CA ARG A 261 -30.02 3.89 4.05
C ARG A 261 -31.35 3.55 3.39
N ALA A 262 -31.61 2.27 3.12
CA ALA A 262 -32.90 1.81 2.61
C ALA A 262 -34.06 2.12 3.58
N ASN A 263 -33.76 2.32 4.86
CA ASN A 263 -34.71 2.62 5.93
C ASN A 263 -34.71 4.11 6.34
N GLY A 264 -34.24 5.01 5.47
CA GLY A 264 -34.39 6.45 5.64
C GLY A 264 -33.29 7.15 6.46
N TYR A 265 -32.23 6.44 6.83
CA TYR A 265 -31.05 7.08 7.41
C TYR A 265 -30.16 7.72 6.33
N GLN A 266 -29.53 8.84 6.68
CA GLN A 266 -28.38 9.35 5.95
C GLN A 266 -27.10 8.74 6.53
N TYR A 267 -26.22 8.25 5.66
CA TYR A 267 -24.95 7.66 6.07
C TYR A 267 -23.79 8.63 5.85
N PHE A 268 -23.24 9.12 6.94
CA PHE A 268 -21.99 9.88 6.97
C PHE A 268 -20.82 8.95 7.31
N HIS A 269 -19.80 8.93 6.45
CA HIS A 269 -18.58 8.16 6.69
C HIS A 269 -17.43 9.08 7.04
N LEU A 270 -16.87 8.92 8.25
CA LEU A 270 -15.67 9.63 8.65
C LEU A 270 -14.45 8.83 8.20
N GLY A 271 -13.81 9.28 7.12
CA GLY A 271 -12.68 8.61 6.48
C GLY A 271 -11.45 8.58 7.39
N SER A 272 -10.86 7.39 7.54
CA SER A 272 -9.60 7.21 8.26
C SER A 272 -8.38 7.26 7.33
N TRP A 273 -7.17 7.34 7.89
CA TRP A 273 -5.92 7.22 7.11
C TRP A 273 -5.75 5.85 6.45
N TYR A 274 -6.46 4.82 6.94
CA TYR A 274 -6.35 3.45 6.43
C TYR A 274 -7.21 3.28 5.17
N GLY A 275 -6.56 3.00 4.04
CA GLY A 275 -7.15 2.98 2.69
C GLY A 275 -8.54 2.33 2.57
N PRO A 276 -8.75 1.08 3.05
CA PRO A 276 -10.05 0.40 3.00
C PRO A 276 -11.19 1.08 3.79
N THR A 277 -10.88 2.08 4.60
CA THR A 277 -11.82 2.86 5.41
C THR A 277 -11.60 4.37 5.24
N ALA A 278 -10.87 4.77 4.18
CA ALA A 278 -10.65 6.18 3.86
C ALA A 278 -11.87 6.80 3.18
N SER A 279 -12.70 5.96 2.55
CA SER A 279 -13.95 6.36 1.92
C SER A 279 -14.94 5.20 1.94
N SER A 280 -16.22 5.48 1.72
CA SER A 280 -17.23 4.44 1.52
C SER A 280 -18.13 4.79 0.32
N PRO A 281 -18.23 3.91 -0.69
CA PRO A 281 -19.02 4.19 -1.90
C PRO A 281 -20.54 4.16 -1.66
N ILE A 282 -20.99 3.70 -0.49
CA ILE A 282 -22.42 3.69 -0.13
C ILE A 282 -22.81 4.82 0.81
N ALA A 283 -21.86 5.66 1.24
CA ALA A 283 -22.13 6.83 2.07
C ALA A 283 -22.80 7.95 1.26
N ASP A 284 -23.66 8.70 1.92
CA ASP A 284 -24.24 9.93 1.37
C ASP A 284 -23.23 11.07 1.41
N ASP A 285 -22.36 11.09 2.41
CA ASP A 285 -21.24 12.02 2.53
C ASP A 285 -20.01 11.33 3.12
N VAL A 286 -18.83 11.69 2.62
CA VAL A 286 -17.54 11.21 3.09
C VAL A 286 -16.77 12.41 3.63
N VAL A 287 -16.52 12.37 4.93
CA VAL A 287 -15.92 13.46 5.68
C VAL A 287 -14.49 13.07 6.04
N THR A 288 -13.50 13.85 5.59
CA THR A 288 -12.09 13.55 5.81
C THR A 288 -11.52 14.39 6.94
N LEU A 289 -10.95 13.73 7.96
CA LEU A 289 -10.29 14.40 9.08
C LEU A 289 -9.16 15.32 8.57
N GLY A 290 -9.15 16.58 9.02
CA GLY A 290 -8.15 17.60 8.63
C GLY A 290 -8.33 18.22 7.23
N VAL A 291 -9.39 17.85 6.49
CA VAL A 291 -9.77 18.50 5.22
C VAL A 291 -11.17 19.08 5.31
N ASP A 292 -12.14 18.25 5.75
CA ASP A 292 -13.57 18.60 5.75
C ASP A 292 -14.12 18.88 7.15
N THR A 293 -13.37 18.54 8.20
CA THR A 293 -13.78 18.72 9.60
C THR A 293 -12.91 19.74 10.33
N GLU A 294 -13.54 20.54 11.19
CA GLU A 294 -12.88 21.47 12.13
C GLU A 294 -12.19 20.80 13.33
N PHE A 295 -12.17 19.47 13.38
CA PHE A 295 -11.44 18.71 14.39
C PHE A 295 -9.96 18.59 13.98
N ASP A 296 -9.12 19.45 14.58
CA ASP A 296 -7.65 19.41 14.53
C ASP A 296 -7.06 18.39 15.53
#